data_AF-A0A4Q9GS13-F1
#
_entry.id   AF-A0A4Q9GS13-F1
#
_cell.length_a   1.000
_cell.length_b   1.000
_cell.length_c   1.000
_cell.angle_alpha   90.00
_cell.angle_beta   90.00
_cell.angle_gamma   90.00
#
_symmetry.space_group_name_H-M   'P 1'
#
loop_
_entity.id
_entity.type
_entity.pdbx_description
1 polymer ?
#
loop_
_entity_poly.entity_id
_entity_poly.type
_entity_poly.pdbx_seq_one_letter_code
_entity_poly.pdbx_strand_id
1 'polypeptide(L)'
;MTTIINAGKTATTEQVPVTTAEVRTVVEGGPRIEWQVVDCVVPMVWIGRVRGAFVGMVEARWGEGYAVTTRLGRGLGTFETLEAAQDAFIKR
;
A
#
# COMPACT_ATOMS: atom_id res chain seq x y z
N MET A 1 -16.03 -29.08 6.31
CA MET A 1 -15.92 -29.73 7.63
C MET A 1 -14.63 -30.53 7.64
N THR A 2 -13.56 -29.98 8.21
CA THR A 2 -12.25 -30.65 8.31
C THR A 2 -11.63 -30.24 9.64
N THR A 3 -11.33 -31.23 10.47
CA THR A 3 -10.89 -31.08 11.87
C THR A 3 -9.38 -31.33 11.93
N ILE A 4 -8.62 -30.40 12.52
CA ILE A 4 -7.22 -30.63 12.92
C ILE A 4 -7.17 -30.55 14.44
N ILE A 5 -6.75 -31.65 15.07
CA ILE A 5 -6.60 -31.80 16.52
C ILE A 5 -5.14 -31.52 16.87
N ASN A 6 -4.86 -30.46 17.64
CA ASN A 6 -3.58 -30.27 18.30
C ASN A 6 -3.81 -30.00 19.79
N ALA A 7 -3.06 -30.70 20.62
CA ALA A 7 -3.19 -30.72 22.07
C ALA A 7 -2.91 -29.33 22.68
N GLY A 8 -3.85 -28.85 23.51
CA GLY A 8 -3.56 -27.93 24.60
C GLY A 8 -3.33 -26.45 24.24
N LYS A 9 -4.32 -25.81 23.60
CA LYS A 9 -4.77 -24.40 23.84
C LYS A 9 -5.77 -24.04 22.74
N THR A 10 -7.03 -23.86 23.11
CA THR A 10 -8.06 -23.30 22.22
C THR A 10 -7.77 -21.82 22.01
N ALA A 11 -7.12 -21.47 20.90
CA ALA A 11 -7.12 -20.11 20.37
C ALA A 11 -8.07 -20.08 19.17
N THR A 12 -9.28 -19.58 19.39
CA THR A 12 -10.19 -19.23 18.30
C THR A 12 -9.55 -18.08 17.53
N THR A 13 -8.85 -18.41 16.45
CA THR A 13 -8.36 -17.41 15.49
C THR A 13 -9.50 -17.14 14.53
N GLU A 14 -10.18 -16.01 14.73
CA GLU A 14 -11.09 -15.47 13.73
C GLU A 14 -10.24 -14.87 12.61
N GLN A 15 -10.18 -15.57 11.46
CA GLN A 15 -9.59 -15.01 10.26
C GLN A 15 -10.55 -13.92 9.74
N VAL A 16 -10.26 -12.68 10.08
CA VAL A 16 -10.87 -11.53 9.40
C VAL A 16 -10.42 -11.60 7.94
N PRO A 17 -11.33 -11.67 6.96
CA PRO A 17 -10.95 -11.67 5.55
C PRO A 17 -10.25 -10.35 5.24
N VAL A 18 -8.96 -10.41 4.93
CA VAL A 18 -8.22 -9.27 4.36
C VAL A 18 -8.90 -8.95 3.05
N THR A 19 -9.70 -7.87 3.04
CA THR A 19 -10.36 -7.38 1.84
C THR A 19 -9.28 -7.02 0.84
N THR A 20 -9.17 -7.81 -0.23
CA THR A 20 -8.29 -7.58 -1.37
C THR A 20 -8.34 -6.11 -1.77
N ALA A 21 -7.23 -5.40 -1.58
CA ALA A 21 -7.09 -4.03 -2.04
C ALA A 21 -7.46 -3.94 -3.52
N GLU A 22 -8.33 -3.00 -3.87
CA GLU A 22 -8.74 -2.77 -5.26
C GLU A 22 -7.51 -2.49 -6.12
N VAL A 23 -7.18 -3.44 -7.00
CA VAL A 23 -6.15 -3.23 -8.03
C VAL A 23 -6.77 -2.38 -9.14
N ARG A 24 -6.64 -1.06 -9.03
CA ARG A 24 -7.02 -0.15 -10.11
C ARG A 24 -5.98 -0.22 -11.23
N THR A 25 -6.44 -0.47 -12.45
CA THR A 25 -5.60 -0.55 -13.64
C THR A 25 -5.69 0.78 -14.38
N VAL A 26 -4.63 1.60 -14.31
CA VAL A 26 -4.49 2.78 -15.18
C VAL A 26 -3.63 2.38 -16.38
N VAL A 27 -4.20 2.50 -17.58
CA VAL A 27 -3.55 2.18 -18.86
C VAL A 27 -3.20 3.48 -19.57
N GLU A 28 -1.91 3.80 -19.69
CA GLU A 28 -1.31 4.45 -20.87
C GLU A 28 0.23 4.45 -20.78
N GLY A 29 0.87 3.66 -21.64
CA GLY A 29 2.26 3.80 -22.14
C GLY A 29 3.47 3.77 -21.17
N GLY A 30 3.29 4.05 -19.88
CA GLY A 30 4.36 4.17 -18.89
C GLY A 30 4.62 2.88 -18.09
N PRO A 31 5.70 2.83 -17.30
CA PRO A 31 5.95 1.72 -16.39
C PRO A 31 4.79 1.59 -15.39
N ARG A 32 4.14 0.41 -15.38
CA ARG A 32 3.06 0.09 -14.42
C ARG A 32 3.63 0.07 -12.99
N ILE A 33 3.10 0.93 -12.14
CA ILE A 33 3.39 0.94 -10.70
C ILE A 33 2.32 0.11 -9.97
N GLU A 34 2.77 -0.88 -9.21
CA GLU A 34 1.98 -1.71 -8.33
C GLU A 34 2.10 -1.16 -6.91
N TRP A 35 0.96 -0.91 -6.26
CA TRP A 35 0.91 -0.38 -4.90
C TRP A 35 0.49 -1.47 -3.91
N GLN A 36 1.27 -1.61 -2.84
CA GLN A 36 0.97 -2.52 -1.74
C GLN A 36 0.76 -1.73 -0.46
N VAL A 37 -0.37 -1.94 0.22
CA VAL A 37 -0.59 -1.46 1.60
C VAL A 37 0.26 -2.30 2.55
N VAL A 38 1.03 -1.65 3.41
CA VAL A 38 1.94 -2.33 4.34
C VAL A 38 1.54 -2.11 5.80
N ASP A 39 0.82 -1.03 6.09
CA ASP A 39 0.21 -0.79 7.40
C ASP A 39 -1.21 -0.25 7.23
N CYS A 40 -2.14 -0.76 8.04
CA CYS A 40 -3.55 -0.40 8.09
C CYS A 40 -3.83 0.57 9.25
N VAL A 41 -2.88 0.77 10.17
CA VAL A 41 -2.97 1.67 11.30
C VAL A 41 -2.29 2.98 10.94
N VAL A 42 -2.88 4.12 11.30
CA VAL A 42 -2.29 5.42 11.01
C VAL A 42 -0.99 5.60 11.82
N PRO A 43 0.13 6.02 11.19
CA PRO A 43 0.27 6.40 9.78
C PRO A 43 0.32 5.19 8.83
N MET A 44 -0.64 5.12 7.89
CA MET A 44 -0.72 4.05 6.88
C MET A 44 0.37 4.26 5.83
N VAL A 45 1.00 3.18 5.38
CA VAL A 45 2.09 3.23 4.39
C VAL A 45 1.76 2.36 3.17
N TRP A 46 1.97 2.93 1.98
CA TRP A 46 1.88 2.25 0.70
C TRP A 46 3.24 2.21 0.02
N ILE A 47 3.63 1.04 -0.50
CA ILE A 47 4.88 0.85 -1.23
C ILE A 47 4.58 0.66 -2.71
N GLY A 48 5.20 1.50 -3.54
CA GLY A 48 5.12 1.43 -5.00
C GLY A 48 6.26 0.58 -5.57
N ARG A 49 5.93 -0.33 -6.49
CA ARG A 49 6.90 -1.15 -7.23
C ARG A 49 6.66 -1.12 -8.73
N VAL A 50 7.72 -1.14 -9.52
CA VAL A 50 7.66 -1.33 -10.99
C VAL A 50 8.43 -2.60 -11.31
N ARG A 51 7.77 -3.58 -11.92
CA ARG A 51 8.39 -4.89 -12.24
C ARG A 51 9.10 -5.50 -11.03
N GLY A 52 8.47 -5.44 -9.85
CA GLY A 52 9.01 -5.90 -8.58
C GLY A 52 10.08 -4.99 -7.93
N ALA A 53 10.60 -3.98 -8.63
CA ALA A 53 11.57 -3.05 -8.06
C ALA A 53 10.89 -1.91 -7.29
N PHE A 54 11.34 -1.64 -6.07
CA PHE A 54 10.86 -0.50 -5.27
C PHE A 54 11.11 0.83 -5.99
N VAL A 55 10.08 1.68 -6.09
CA VAL A 55 10.18 3.01 -6.72
C VAL A 55 9.89 4.17 -5.76
N GLY A 56 9.20 3.89 -4.65
CA GLY A 56 8.92 4.86 -3.60
C GLY A 56 7.76 4.45 -2.72
N MET A 57 7.35 5.36 -1.84
CA MET A 57 6.29 5.13 -0.86
C MET A 57 5.40 6.36 -0.71
N VAL A 58 4.16 6.09 -0.27
CA VAL A 58 3.20 7.09 0.19
C VAL A 58 2.93 6.82 1.67
N GLU A 59 2.93 7.86 2.49
CA GLU A 59 2.65 7.81 3.92
C GLU A 59 1.46 8.72 4.23
N ALA A 60 0.40 8.18 4.84
CA ALA A 60 -0.68 8.99 5.36
C ALA A 60 -0.27 9.64 6.69
N ARG A 61 -0.31 10.97 6.74
CA ARG A 61 0.03 11.78 7.90
C ARG A 61 -1.21 12.45 8.46
N TRP A 62 -1.40 12.31 9.78
CA TRP A 62 -2.59 12.83 10.45
C TRP A 62 -2.69 14.36 10.30
N GLY A 63 -3.76 14.83 9.67
CA GLY A 63 -4.01 16.26 9.44
C GLY A 63 -3.17 16.91 8.34
N GLU A 64 -2.25 16.18 7.70
CA GLU A 64 -1.38 16.71 6.64
C GLU A 64 -1.69 16.13 5.25
N GLY A 65 -2.28 14.93 5.17
CA GLY A 65 -2.57 14.24 3.91
C GLY A 65 -1.57 13.12 3.61
N TYR A 66 -1.19 12.96 2.35
CA TYR A 66 -0.39 11.84 1.85
C TYR A 66 0.98 12.32 1.38
N ALA A 67 2.01 12.06 2.16
CA ALA A 67 3.39 12.42 1.86
C ALA A 67 4.03 11.40 0.92
N VAL A 68 4.69 11.88 -0.12
CA VAL A 68 5.29 11.04 -1.17
C VAL A 68 6.81 11.09 -1.11
N THR A 69 7.44 9.91 -1.03
CA THR A 69 8.91 9.77 -1.03
C THR A 69 9.37 8.79 -2.08
N THR A 70 10.29 9.19 -2.96
CA THR A 70 10.90 8.31 -3.97
C THR A 70 11.85 7.30 -3.33
N ARG A 71 12.25 6.28 -4.10
CA ARG A 71 13.29 5.31 -3.71
C ARG A 71 14.61 5.95 -3.25
N LEU A 72 14.95 7.15 -3.74
CA LEU A 72 16.17 7.87 -3.37
C LEU A 72 15.99 8.76 -2.14
N GLY A 73 14.86 8.67 -1.43
CA GLY A 73 14.56 9.50 -0.27
C GLY A 73 14.13 10.94 -0.62
N ARG A 74 13.99 11.27 -1.90
CA ARG A 74 13.48 12.60 -2.31
C ARG A 74 11.97 12.68 -2.08
N GLY A 75 11.54 13.69 -1.35
CA GLY A 75 10.12 14.06 -1.22
C GLY A 75 9.57 14.66 -2.53
N LEU A 76 8.40 14.20 -2.97
CA LEU A 76 7.67 14.76 -4.13
C LEU A 76 6.58 15.75 -3.73
N GLY A 77 6.26 15.81 -2.43
CA GLY A 77 5.23 16.69 -1.88
C GLY A 77 4.29 15.93 -0.95
N THR A 78 3.29 16.66 -0.45
CA THR A 78 2.17 16.12 0.30
C THR A 78 0.90 16.44 -0.47
N PHE A 79 0.03 15.45 -0.64
CA PHE A 79 -1.19 15.54 -1.44
C PHE A 79 -2.41 15.28 -0.59
N GLU A 80 -3.55 15.87 -0.95
CA GLU A 80 -4.81 15.71 -0.21
C GLU A 80 -5.36 14.28 -0.32
N THR A 81 -5.13 13.61 -1.45
CA THR A 81 -5.67 12.27 -1.73
C THR A 81 -4.56 11.27 -2.07
N LEU A 82 -4.83 9.99 -1.78
CA LEU A 82 -3.92 8.89 -2.12
C LEU A 82 -3.72 8.80 -3.64
N GLU A 83 -4.77 9.02 -4.42
CA GLU A 83 -4.72 8.99 -5.88
C GLU A 83 -3.75 10.05 -6.42
N ALA A 84 -3.85 11.30 -5.93
CA ALA A 84 -2.94 12.37 -6.36
C ALA A 84 -1.49 12.07 -5.94
N ALA A 85 -1.29 11.46 -4.77
CA ALA A 85 0.02 11.02 -4.30
C ALA A 85 0.63 9.91 -5.18
N GLN A 86 -0.18 8.94 -5.62
CA GLN A 86 0.27 7.86 -6.51
C GLN A 86 0.57 8.38 -7.93
N ASP A 87 -0.25 9.28 -8.46
CA ASP A 87 -0.06 9.91 -9.77
C ASP A 87 1.23 10.75 -9.86
N ALA A 88 1.73 11.25 -8.73
CA ALA A 88 2.98 12.00 -8.66
C ALA A 88 4.21 11.21 -9.16
N PHE A 89 4.14 9.88 -9.20
CA PHE A 89 5.19 9.02 -9.75
C PHE A 89 5.11 8.83 -11.28
N ILE A 90 3.96 9.12 -11.91
CA ILE A 90 3.73 8.90 -13.34
C ILE A 90 4.07 10.15 -14.17
N LYS A 91 3.83 11.35 -13.62
CA LYS A 91 3.96 12.63 -14.34
C LYS A 91 5.40 13.16 -14.47
N ARG A 92 6.41 12.31 -14.65
CA ARG A 92 7.82 12.75 -14.81
C ARG A 92 8.54 12.12 -15.97
#